data_AF-A0AAE5LRV3-F1
#
_entry.id   AF-A0AAE5LRV3-F1
#
_cell.length_a   1.000
_cell.length_b   1.000
_cell.length_c   1.000
_cell.angle_alpha   90.00
_cell.angle_beta   90.00
_cell.angle_gamma   90.00
#
_symmetry.space_group_name_H-M   'P 1'
#
loop_
_entity.id
_entity.type
_entity.pdbx_description
1 polymer ?
#
loop_
_entity_poly.entity_id
_entity_poly.type
_entity_poly.pdbx_seq_one_letter_code
_entity_poly.pdbx_strand_id
1 'polypeptide(L)'
;MDILSSEKDSVLEKVESNLQVRALYKKLIESLTKRESAIIIMRYGLIDGKCKTQREIAVNLGISRSYVSRIEKKALKKLKKELFTKN
;
A
#
# COMPACT_ATOMS: atom_id res chain seq x y z
N MET A 1 25.54 23.57 -25.05
CA MET A 1 25.48 24.00 -23.64
C MET A 1 24.30 23.25 -23.05
N ASP A 2 24.48 21.98 -22.72
CA ASP A 2 23.35 21.06 -22.42
C ASP A 2 23.53 20.42 -21.07
N ILE A 3 23.23 21.16 -20.00
CA ILE A 3 23.05 20.56 -18.68
C ILE A 3 22.09 21.47 -17.91
N LEU A 4 20.78 21.22 -17.98
CA LEU A 4 19.78 21.80 -17.05
C LEU A 4 18.41 21.08 -17.04
N SER A 5 18.24 19.97 -17.76
CA SER A 5 16.95 19.26 -17.81
C SER A 5 16.72 18.27 -16.65
N SER A 6 17.77 17.75 -16.00
CA SER A 6 17.59 16.62 -15.06
C SER A 6 16.95 16.99 -13.72
N GLU A 7 17.08 18.23 -13.26
CA GLU A 7 16.60 18.62 -11.93
C GLU A 7 15.07 18.86 -11.91
N LYS A 8 14.54 19.51 -12.95
CA LYS A 8 13.10 19.78 -13.08
C LYS A 8 12.28 18.52 -13.34
N ASP A 9 12.81 17.60 -14.14
CA ASP A 9 12.16 16.30 -14.39
C ASP A 9 12.10 15.45 -13.12
N SER A 10 13.15 15.49 -12.28
CA SER A 10 13.17 14.76 -11.00
C SER A 10 12.16 15.29 -9.97
N VAL A 11 11.87 16.60 -10.00
CA VAL A 11 10.91 17.23 -9.08
C VAL A 11 9.49 16.91 -9.49
N LEU A 12 9.19 16.95 -10.79
CA LEU A 12 7.88 16.56 -11.33
C LEU A 12 7.57 15.08 -11.03
N GLU A 13 8.54 14.19 -11.28
CA GLU A 13 8.40 12.76 -11.03
C GLU A 13 8.19 12.45 -9.53
N LYS A 14 8.89 13.16 -8.64
CA LYS A 14 8.65 13.07 -7.20
C LYS A 14 7.27 13.57 -6.79
N VAL A 15 6.79 14.67 -7.35
CA VAL A 15 5.45 15.20 -7.04
C VAL A 15 4.38 14.21 -7.50
N GLU A 16 4.51 13.67 -8.69
CA GLU A 16 3.58 12.68 -9.24
C GLU A 16 3.57 11.39 -8.41
N SER A 17 4.75 10.88 -8.05
CA SER A 17 4.88 9.72 -7.16
C SER A 17 4.19 9.95 -5.81
N ASN A 18 4.39 11.13 -5.20
CA ASN A 18 3.74 11.49 -3.94
C ASN A 18 2.21 11.57 -4.06
N LEU A 19 1.67 12.05 -5.18
CA LEU A 19 0.23 12.09 -5.43
C LEU A 19 -0.37 10.69 -5.58
N GLN A 20 0.31 9.80 -6.31
CA GLN A 20 -0.10 8.41 -6.47
C GLN A 20 -0.12 7.66 -5.13
N VAL A 21 0.92 7.87 -4.32
CA VAL A 21 1.03 7.28 -2.97
C VAL A 21 -0.13 7.76 -2.08
N ARG A 22 -0.43 9.06 -2.07
CA ARG A 22 -1.57 9.61 -1.30
C ARG A 22 -2.91 9.05 -1.76
N ALA A 23 -3.11 8.91 -3.07
CA ALA A 23 -4.32 8.31 -3.63
C ALA A 23 -4.48 6.84 -3.20
N LEU A 24 -3.39 6.07 -3.20
CA LEU A 24 -3.38 4.69 -2.71
C LEU A 24 -3.78 4.61 -1.24
N TYR A 25 -3.22 5.47 -0.37
CA TYR A 25 -3.60 5.52 1.04
C TYR A 25 -5.07 5.86 1.25
N LYS A 26 -5.58 6.85 0.53
CA LYS A 26 -6.99 7.21 0.58
C LYS A 26 -7.86 6.01 0.22
N LYS A 27 -7.52 5.28 -0.85
CA LYS A 27 -8.25 4.08 -1.27
C LYS A 27 -8.15 2.93 -0.28
N LEU A 28 -7.00 2.75 0.38
CA LEU A 28 -6.84 1.78 1.47
C LEU A 28 -7.78 2.07 2.64
N ILE A 29 -8.00 3.35 2.98
CA ILE A 29 -8.88 3.75 4.09
C ILE A 29 -10.36 3.62 3.69
N GLU A 30 -10.72 3.98 2.45
CA GLU A 30 -12.11 3.92 1.97
C GLU A 30 -12.62 2.49 1.75
N SER A 31 -11.76 1.60 1.26
CA SER A 31 -12.17 0.28 0.76
C SER A 31 -11.98 -0.87 1.74
N LEU A 32 -11.14 -0.69 2.76
CA LEU A 32 -10.76 -1.74 3.70
C LEU A 32 -11.23 -1.40 5.12
N THR A 33 -11.54 -2.46 5.87
CA THR A 33 -11.72 -2.34 7.33
C THR A 33 -10.40 -1.97 8.00
N LYS A 34 -10.46 -1.36 9.19
CA LYS A 34 -9.26 -1.02 9.99
C LYS A 34 -8.26 -2.18 10.12
N ARG A 35 -8.77 -3.42 10.29
CA ARG A 35 -7.92 -4.62 10.39
C ARG A 35 -7.29 -5.01 9.06
N GLU A 36 -8.04 -4.96 7.97
CA GLU A 36 -7.52 -5.19 6.62
C GLU A 36 -6.45 -4.15 6.26
N SER A 37 -6.72 -2.86 6.49
CA SER A 37 -5.75 -1.78 6.24
C SER A 37 -4.47 -1.97 7.08
N ALA A 38 -4.59 -2.28 8.37
CA ALA A 38 -3.43 -2.51 9.24
C ALA A 38 -2.56 -3.67 8.74
N ILE A 39 -3.17 -4.78 8.32
CA ILE A 39 -2.45 -5.93 7.76
C ILE A 39 -1.73 -5.52 6.47
N ILE A 40 -2.39 -4.81 5.56
CA ILE A 40 -1.80 -4.36 4.29
C ILE A 40 -0.66 -3.37 4.52
N ILE A 41 -0.84 -2.39 5.41
CA ILE A 41 0.20 -1.42 5.77
C ILE A 41 1.45 -2.12 6.30
N MET A 42 1.30 -3.05 7.25
CA MET A 42 2.43 -3.82 7.78
C MET A 42 3.06 -4.73 6.73
N ARG A 43 2.24 -5.36 5.88
CA ARG A 43 2.70 -6.32 4.87
C ARG A 43 3.61 -5.67 3.82
N TYR A 44 3.26 -4.46 3.39
CA TYR A 44 3.93 -3.74 2.32
C TYR A 44 4.75 -2.55 2.81
N GLY A 45 4.94 -2.41 4.12
CA GLY A 45 5.78 -1.37 4.71
C GLY A 45 5.34 0.04 4.32
N LEU A 46 4.02 0.27 4.21
CA LEU A 46 3.53 1.50 3.60
C LEU A 46 3.93 2.72 4.47
N ILE A 47 3.77 2.65 5.79
CA ILE A 47 4.07 3.79 6.68
C ILE A 47 5.56 3.90 7.01
N ASP A 48 6.20 2.80 7.40
CA ASP A 48 7.55 2.79 7.98
C ASP A 48 8.63 2.25 7.03
N GLY A 49 8.26 1.89 5.79
CA GLY A 49 9.13 1.25 4.81
C GLY A 49 9.47 -0.21 5.13
N LYS A 50 8.94 -0.79 6.21
CA LYS A 50 9.35 -2.12 6.70
C LYS A 50 8.27 -3.15 6.43
N CYS A 51 8.45 -3.92 5.37
CA CYS A 51 7.58 -5.05 5.06
C CYS A 51 7.69 -6.14 6.12
N LYS A 52 6.54 -6.69 6.54
CA LYS A 52 6.46 -7.84 7.44
C LYS A 52 5.90 -9.07 6.73
N THR A 53 6.41 -10.23 7.08
CA THR A 53 5.84 -11.52 6.67
C THR A 53 4.47 -11.73 7.32
N GLN A 54 3.62 -12.55 6.71
CA GLN A 54 2.34 -12.95 7.32
C GLN A 54 2.53 -13.62 8.69
N ARG A 55 3.68 -14.28 8.92
CA ARG A 55 4.00 -14.91 10.20
C ARG A 55 4.33 -13.87 11.28
N GLU A 56 5.13 -12.87 10.95
CA GLU A 56 5.41 -11.76 11.88
C GLU A 56 4.15 -10.96 12.20
N ILE A 57 3.31 -10.69 11.20
CA ILE A 57 2.02 -10.02 11.41
C ILE A 57 1.10 -10.87 12.28
N ALA A 58 1.08 -12.19 12.08
CA ALA A 58 0.29 -13.12 12.88
C ALA A 58 0.71 -13.10 14.34
N VAL A 59 2.02 -13.14 14.61
CA VAL A 59 2.58 -13.00 15.97
C VAL A 59 2.18 -11.66 16.58
N ASN A 60 2.35 -10.55 15.86
CA ASN A 60 1.98 -9.22 16.35
C ASN A 60 0.49 -9.06 16.67
N LEU A 61 -0.39 -9.75 15.94
CA LEU A 61 -1.84 -9.64 16.08
C LEU A 61 -2.47 -10.77 16.92
N GLY A 62 -1.67 -11.69 17.46
CA GLY A 62 -2.18 -12.82 18.24
C GLY A 62 -3.13 -13.74 17.47
N ILE A 63 -2.91 -13.93 16.17
CA ILE A 63 -3.75 -14.79 15.31
C ILE A 63 -2.93 -15.74 14.46
N SER A 64 -3.57 -16.71 13.80
CA SER A 64 -2.85 -17.64 12.92
C SER A 64 -2.36 -16.98 11.63
N ARG A 65 -1.21 -17.44 11.12
CA ARG A 65 -0.67 -17.05 9.80
C ARG A 65 -1.69 -17.25 8.69
N SER A 66 -2.42 -18.38 8.71
CA SER A 66 -3.46 -18.67 7.72
C SER A 66 -4.62 -17.67 7.80
N TYR A 67 -4.94 -17.14 8.98
CA TYR A 67 -5.94 -16.10 9.10
C TYR A 67 -5.46 -14.77 8.50
N VAL A 68 -4.21 -14.36 8.76
CA VAL A 68 -3.60 -13.19 8.11
C VAL A 68 -3.65 -13.34 6.58
N SER A 69 -3.27 -14.51 6.06
CA SER A 69 -3.28 -14.79 4.62
C SER A 69 -4.68 -14.64 4.01
N ARG A 70 -5.73 -15.12 4.67
CA ARG A 70 -7.10 -14.95 4.20
C ARG A 70 -7.52 -13.48 4.18
N ILE A 71 -7.18 -12.71 5.21
CA ILE A 71 -7.50 -11.28 5.29
C ILE A 71 -6.77 -10.52 4.18
N GLU A 72 -5.47 -10.76 4.00
CA GLU A 72 -4.66 -10.15 2.94
C GLU A 72 -5.27 -10.43 1.55
N LYS A 73 -5.59 -11.69 1.25
CA LYS A 73 -6.20 -12.08 -0.03
C LYS A 73 -7.53 -11.35 -0.28
N LYS A 74 -8.37 -11.22 0.76
CA LYS A 74 -9.65 -10.49 0.68
C LYS A 74 -9.43 -8.98 0.45
N ALA A 75 -8.50 -8.38 1.19
CA ALA A 75 -8.17 -6.96 1.08
C ALA A 75 -7.62 -6.62 -0.31
N LEU A 76 -6.66 -7.40 -0.83
CA LEU A 76 -6.12 -7.21 -2.18
C LEU A 76 -7.19 -7.34 -3.26
N LYS A 77 -8.15 -8.27 -3.11
CA LYS A 77 -9.28 -8.40 -4.05
C LYS A 77 -10.16 -7.15 -4.05
N LYS A 78 -10.44 -6.56 -2.88
CA LYS A 78 -11.20 -5.31 -2.76
C LYS A 78 -10.44 -4.15 -3.42
N LEU A 79 -9.17 -3.98 -3.10
CA LEU A 79 -8.32 -2.94 -3.69
C LEU A 79 -8.24 -3.07 -5.21
N LYS A 80 -8.07 -4.29 -5.73
CA LYS A 80 -8.08 -4.54 -7.17
C LYS A 80 -9.39 -4.09 -7.81
N LYS A 81 -10.54 -4.35 -7.17
CA LYS A 81 -11.83 -3.87 -7.68
C LYS A 81 -11.85 -2.33 -7.70
N GLU A 82 -11.50 -1.67 -6.61
CA GLU A 82 -11.54 -0.20 -6.53
C GLU A 82 -10.57 0.51 -7.47
N LEU A 83 -9.40 -0.09 -7.75
CA LEU A 83 -8.37 0.51 -8.60
C LEU A 83 -8.61 0.23 -10.09
N PHE A 84 -9.19 -0.91 -10.45
CA PHE A 84 -9.34 -1.34 -11.85
C PHE A 84 -10.78 -1.36 -12.36
N THR A 85 -11.78 -1.00 -11.54
CA THR A 85 -13.21 -0.91 -11.97
C THR A 85 -13.61 0.50 -12.38
N LYS A 86 -12.65 1.41 -12.62
CA LYS A 86 -12.90 2.62 -13.41
C LYS A 86 -12.38 2.40 -14.83
N ASN A 87 -13.28 1.90 -15.68
CA ASN A 87 -13.31 2.09 -17.13
C ASN A 87 -14.79 2.13 -17.53
#